data_AF-A0A7C6B2M3-F1
#
_entry.id   AF-A0A7C6B2M3-F1
#
_cell.length_a   1.000
_cell.length_b   1.000
_cell.length_c   1.000
_cell.angle_alpha   90.00
_cell.angle_beta   90.00
_cell.angle_gamma   90.00
#
_symmetry.space_group_name_H-M   'P 1'
#
loop_
_entity.id
_entity.type
_entity.pdbx_description
1 polymer ?
#
loop_
_entity_poly.entity_id
_entity_poly.type
_entity_poly.pdbx_seq_one_letter_code
_entity_poly.pdbx_strand_id
1 'polypeptide(L)'
;METTPSKPPAAPAAKVVVATTVALSFISFWRAAAIVLSDLASSSFYAGGIAEQAVGKSAPWLVLAVMLFAFAVRSIYMESCSMFVRGGVYVVVRDSMGPAMAKLSVSALVFDYILTGPISSVSAGHYLAGLI
;
A
#
# COMPACT_ATOMS: atom_id res chain seq x y z
N MET A 1 39.28 -46.13 45.35
CA MET A 1 38.25 -45.09 45.46
C MET A 1 38.41 -44.16 44.28
N GLU A 2 37.76 -44.46 43.16
CA GLU A 2 37.68 -43.57 42.00
C GLU A 2 36.67 -42.46 42.30
N THR A 3 37.08 -41.19 42.18
CA THR A 3 36.18 -40.04 42.29
C THR A 3 35.87 -39.53 40.89
N THR A 4 34.65 -39.80 40.43
CA THR A 4 34.07 -39.35 39.16
C THR A 4 34.04 -37.82 39.07
N PRO A 5 34.43 -37.19 37.95
CA PRO A 5 34.30 -35.74 37.79
C PRO A 5 32.84 -35.36 37.54
N SER A 6 32.34 -34.38 38.28
CA SER A 6 30.97 -33.85 38.17
C SER A 6 30.82 -32.96 36.93
N LYS A 7 29.80 -33.27 36.12
CA LYS A 7 29.39 -32.52 34.93
C LYS A 7 28.84 -31.15 35.34
N PRO A 8 29.27 -30.02 34.73
CA PRO A 8 28.70 -28.72 35.05
C PRO A 8 27.21 -28.67 34.66
N PRO A 9 26.36 -27.97 35.43
CA PRO A 9 24.93 -27.87 35.15
C PRO A 9 24.72 -27.15 33.82
N ALA A 10 24.01 -27.80 32.90
CA ALA A 10 23.61 -27.18 31.64
C ALA A 10 22.71 -25.98 31.95
N ALA A 11 23.15 -24.78 31.57
CA ALA A 11 22.34 -23.56 31.70
C ALA A 11 20.99 -23.76 31.00
N PRO A 12 19.88 -23.29 31.59
CA PRO A 12 18.58 -23.40 30.95
C PRO A 12 18.60 -22.65 29.62
N ALA A 13 18.36 -23.35 28.52
CA ALA A 13 18.26 -22.76 27.19
C ALA A 13 17.15 -21.69 27.23
N ALA A 14 17.54 -20.43 27.02
CA ALA A 14 16.59 -19.34 26.91
C ALA A 14 15.59 -19.67 25.78
N LYS A 15 14.33 -19.89 26.14
CA LYS A 15 13.24 -19.94 25.17
C LYS A 15 13.03 -18.52 24.63
N VAL A 16 13.81 -18.16 23.62
CA VAL A 16 13.61 -16.94 22.87
C VAL A 16 12.40 -17.15 21.97
N VAL A 17 11.22 -16.80 22.50
CA VAL A 17 10.04 -16.65 21.65
C VAL A 17 10.20 -15.32 20.93
N VAL A 18 10.61 -15.37 19.67
CA VAL A 18 10.60 -14.21 18.76
C VAL A 18 9.13 -13.94 18.37
N ALA A 19 8.35 -13.44 19.34
CA ALA A 19 6.92 -13.14 19.22
C ALA A 19 6.65 -11.74 18.64
N THR A 20 7.55 -11.19 17.83
CA THR A 20 7.38 -9.83 17.33
C THR A 20 7.97 -9.78 15.95
N THR A 21 7.15 -10.13 14.94
CA THR A 21 7.22 -9.59 13.56
C THR A 21 6.30 -10.35 12.59
N VAL A 22 6.09 -11.66 12.79
CA VAL A 22 5.38 -12.53 11.82
C VAL A 22 3.86 -12.58 12.03
N ALA A 23 3.37 -12.35 13.25
CA ALA A 23 1.96 -12.57 13.60
C ALA A 23 0.95 -11.57 13.02
N LEU A 24 1.38 -10.50 12.32
CA LEU A 24 0.49 -9.46 11.78
C LEU A 24 0.32 -9.47 10.25
N SER A 25 0.92 -10.40 9.52
CA SER A 25 0.75 -10.50 8.06
C SER A 25 0.24 -11.85 7.62
N PHE A 26 -1.04 -12.07 7.85
CA PHE A 26 -1.82 -12.98 7.00
C PHE A 26 -3.03 -12.23 6.43
N ILE A 27 -2.83 -11.01 5.91
CA ILE A 27 -3.75 -10.56 4.87
C ILE A 27 -3.42 -11.42 3.64
N SER A 28 -4.33 -12.31 3.28
CA SER A 28 -4.14 -13.14 2.10
C SER A 28 -4.00 -12.24 0.88
N PHE A 29 -3.24 -12.69 -0.12
CA PHE A 29 -3.10 -11.99 -1.40
C PHE A 29 -4.46 -11.53 -1.94
N TRP A 30 -5.47 -12.38 -1.85
CA TRP A 30 -6.83 -12.10 -2.27
C TRP A 30 -7.50 -10.94 -1.51
N ARG A 31 -7.29 -10.84 -0.18
CA ARG A 31 -7.84 -9.75 0.63
C ARG A 31 -7.14 -8.43 0.32
N ALA A 32 -5.81 -8.45 0.17
CA ALA A 32 -5.06 -7.27 -0.23
C ALA A 32 -5.44 -6.82 -1.65
N ALA A 33 -5.55 -7.76 -2.59
CA ALA A 33 -5.98 -7.49 -3.96
C ALA A 33 -7.41 -6.94 -4.00
N ALA A 34 -8.33 -7.45 -3.18
CA ALA A 34 -9.71 -6.95 -3.13
C ALA A 34 -9.78 -5.48 -2.67
N ILE A 35 -8.96 -5.09 -1.69
CA ILE A 35 -8.91 -3.69 -1.22
C ILE A 35 -8.39 -2.78 -2.33
N VAL A 36 -7.27 -3.15 -2.96
CA VAL A 36 -6.67 -2.35 -4.06
C VAL A 36 -7.60 -2.32 -5.27
N LEU A 37 -8.23 -3.44 -5.61
CA LEU A 37 -9.20 -3.50 -6.71
C LEU A 37 -10.42 -2.62 -6.43
N SER A 38 -10.92 -2.61 -5.19
CA SER A 38 -12.05 -1.75 -4.80
C SER A 38 -11.71 -0.26 -4.94
N ASP A 39 -10.49 0.13 -4.58
CA ASP A 39 -10.01 1.51 -4.69
C ASP A 39 -9.85 1.94 -6.17
N LEU A 40 -9.21 1.09 -6.98
CA LEU A 40 -9.03 1.33 -8.42
C LEU A 40 -10.36 1.30 -9.18
N ALA A 41 -11.26 0.38 -8.84
CA ALA A 41 -12.57 0.25 -9.48
C ALA A 41 -13.48 1.43 -9.16
N SER A 42 -13.49 1.93 -7.91
CA SER A 42 -14.25 3.13 -7.56
C SER A 42 -13.85 4.31 -8.45
N SER A 43 -12.55 4.46 -8.73
CA SER A 43 -12.01 5.52 -9.57
C SER A 43 -12.36 5.35 -11.05
N SER A 44 -12.45 4.12 -11.56
CA SER A 44 -12.78 3.89 -12.98
C SER A 44 -14.20 4.30 -13.34
N PHE A 45 -15.15 4.22 -12.40
CA PHE A 45 -16.55 4.57 -12.64
C PHE A 45 -16.75 6.05 -12.98
N TYR A 46 -16.08 6.96 -12.28
CA TYR A 46 -16.21 8.41 -12.55
C TYR A 46 -15.11 8.95 -13.48
N ALA A 47 -13.91 8.34 -13.51
CA ALA A 47 -12.79 8.87 -14.30
C ALA A 47 -13.08 8.93 -15.80
N GLY A 48 -13.79 7.93 -16.35
CA GLY A 48 -14.17 7.94 -17.77
C GLY A 48 -15.11 9.09 -18.13
N GLY A 49 -16.15 9.31 -17.32
CA GLY A 49 -17.13 10.37 -17.53
C GLY A 49 -16.53 11.77 -17.38
N ILE A 50 -15.68 11.99 -16.37
CA ILE A 50 -14.99 13.27 -16.17
C ILE A 50 -13.96 13.51 -17.29
N ALA A 51 -13.21 12.48 -17.70
CA ALA A 51 -12.24 12.61 -18.79
C ALA A 51 -12.93 12.92 -20.13
N GLU A 52 -14.07 12.31 -20.42
CA GLU A 52 -14.85 12.62 -21.62
C GLU A 52 -15.39 14.05 -21.60
N GLN A 53 -15.90 14.53 -20.47
CA GLN A 53 -16.35 15.92 -20.34
C GLN A 53 -15.22 16.94 -20.48
N ALA A 54 -14.03 16.65 -19.94
CA ALA A 54 -12.91 17.58 -19.95
C ALA A 54 -12.10 17.56 -21.26
N VAL A 55 -11.93 16.40 -21.88
CA VAL A 55 -10.99 16.17 -23.01
C VAL A 55 -11.73 15.82 -24.31
N GLY A 56 -13.03 15.51 -24.25
CA GLY A 56 -13.84 15.16 -25.40
C GLY A 56 -13.39 13.84 -26.06
N LYS A 57 -13.43 13.78 -27.39
CA LYS A 57 -13.07 12.57 -28.18
C LYS A 57 -11.65 12.04 -27.95
N SER A 58 -10.77 12.83 -27.35
CA SER A 58 -9.39 12.42 -27.01
C SER A 58 -9.25 11.82 -25.62
N ALA A 59 -10.32 11.74 -24.83
CA ALA A 59 -10.35 11.08 -23.52
C ALA A 59 -9.73 9.67 -23.49
N PRO A 60 -9.97 8.75 -24.45
CA PRO A 60 -9.37 7.41 -24.42
C PRO A 60 -7.84 7.45 -24.52
N TRP A 61 -7.27 8.39 -25.28
CA TRP A 61 -5.82 8.55 -25.37
C TRP A 61 -5.19 9.06 -24.08
N LEU A 62 -5.90 9.95 -23.37
CA LEU A 62 -5.46 10.44 -22.06
C LEU A 62 -5.49 9.31 -21.02
N VAL A 63 -6.58 8.54 -20.97
CA VAL A 63 -6.68 7.36 -20.08
C VAL A 63 -5.57 6.36 -20.38
N LEU A 64 -5.29 6.09 -21.66
CA LEU A 64 -4.21 5.19 -22.07
C LEU A 64 -2.84 5.70 -21.60
N ALA A 65 -2.56 7.00 -21.73
CA ALA A 65 -1.32 7.60 -21.24
C ALA A 65 -1.19 7.46 -19.71
N VAL A 66 -2.27 7.69 -18.95
CA VAL A 66 -2.28 7.52 -17.49
C VAL A 66 -2.07 6.06 -17.10
N MET A 67 -2.67 5.11 -17.82
CA MET A 67 -2.48 3.67 -17.56
C MET A 67 -1.02 3.24 -17.83
N LEU A 68 -0.39 3.75 -18.90
CA LEU A 68 1.02 3.48 -19.19
C LEU A 68 1.93 4.05 -18.10
N PHE A 69 1.67 5.28 -17.66
CA PHE A 69 2.41 5.90 -16.56
C PHE A 69 2.23 5.12 -15.24
N ALA A 70 1.01 4.71 -14.91
CA ALA A 70 0.72 3.90 -13.73
C ALA A 70 1.43 2.54 -13.76
N PHE A 71 1.64 1.95 -14.95
CA PHE A 71 2.43 0.73 -15.09
C PHE A 71 3.90 0.94 -14.73
N ALA A 72 4.49 2.07 -15.12
CA ALA A 72 5.86 2.43 -14.75
C ALA A 72 5.99 2.72 -13.23
N VAL A 73 4.99 3.39 -12.63
CA VAL A 73 4.95 3.59 -11.18
C VAL A 73 4.82 2.25 -10.44
N ARG A 74 4.00 1.32 -10.96
CA ARG A 74 3.85 -0.03 -10.43
C ARG A 74 5.17 -0.81 -10.45
N SER A 75 5.98 -0.70 -11.51
CA SER A 75 7.28 -1.39 -11.54
C SER A 75 8.23 -0.88 -10.46
N ILE A 76 8.26 0.44 -10.23
CA ILE A 76 9.07 1.06 -9.16
C ILE A 76 8.57 0.61 -7.77
N TYR A 77 7.26 0.50 -7.60
CA TYR A 77 6.67 0.04 -6.33
C TYR A 77 7.04 -1.41 -6.03
N MET A 78 7.01 -2.30 -7.03
CA MET A 78 7.44 -3.69 -6.89
C MET A 78 8.91 -3.80 -6.48
N GLU A 79 9.76 -2.94 -7.05
CA GLU A 79 11.18 -2.86 -6.67
C GLU A 79 11.34 -2.34 -5.24
N SER A 80 10.58 -1.32 -4.85
CA SER A 80 10.61 -0.75 -3.50
C SER A 80 10.14 -1.75 -2.43
N CYS A 81 9.17 -2.61 -2.75
CA CYS A 81 8.71 -3.68 -1.85
C CYS A 81 9.80 -4.73 -1.56
N SER A 82 10.85 -4.82 -2.37
CA SER A 82 12.00 -5.72 -2.12
C SER A 82 12.93 -5.21 -1.01
N MET A 83 12.82 -3.95 -0.61
CA MET A 83 13.68 -3.36 0.43
C MET A 83 13.35 -3.89 1.85
N PHE A 84 12.29 -4.68 2.02
CA PHE A 84 11.88 -5.33 3.29
C PHE A 84 11.86 -4.41 4.54
N VAL A 85 11.69 -3.09 4.35
CA VAL A 85 11.56 -2.16 5.47
C VAL A 85 10.14 -2.23 6.03
N ARG A 86 10.01 -2.53 7.32
CA ARG A 86 8.71 -2.59 8.00
C ARG A 86 8.18 -1.18 8.24
N GLY A 87 7.01 -0.91 7.68
CA GLY A 87 6.33 0.38 7.74
C GLY A 87 6.12 0.92 6.33
N GLY A 88 4.93 1.45 6.03
CA GLY A 88 4.52 1.85 4.68
C GLY A 88 5.35 2.99 4.08
N VAL A 89 4.76 3.78 3.17
CA VAL A 89 5.47 4.79 2.37
C VAL A 89 6.36 5.72 3.21
N TYR A 90 5.93 6.11 4.41
CA TYR A 90 6.75 6.93 5.30
C TYR A 90 8.10 6.29 5.64
N VAL A 91 8.13 5.02 6.01
CA VAL A 91 9.35 4.35 6.49
C VAL A 91 10.25 4.02 5.31
N VAL A 92 9.67 3.56 4.19
CA VAL A 92 10.42 3.29 2.95
C VAL A 92 11.10 4.55 2.41
N VAL A 93 10.38 5.67 2.34
CA VAL A 93 10.96 6.94 1.85
C VAL A 93 11.95 7.52 2.85
N ARG A 94 11.69 7.39 4.16
CA ARG A 94 12.64 7.85 5.18
C ARG A 94 13.96 7.10 5.12
N ASP A 95 13.90 5.78 4.91
CA ASP A 95 15.08 4.92 4.83
C ASP A 95 15.85 5.14 3.52
N SER A 96 15.15 5.38 2.41
CA SER A 96 15.76 5.54 1.08
C SER A 96 16.25 6.97 0.78
N MET A 97 15.48 7.99 1.19
CA MET A 97 15.65 9.40 0.75
C MET A 97 15.74 10.40 1.92
N GLY A 98 15.65 9.93 3.15
CA GLY A 98 15.75 10.75 4.35
C GLY A 98 14.42 11.39 4.84
N PRO A 99 14.45 12.05 6.01
CA PRO A 99 13.25 12.48 6.73
C PRO A 99 12.49 13.65 6.09
N ALA A 100 13.14 14.48 5.29
CA ALA A 100 12.48 15.60 4.60
C ALA A 100 11.54 15.08 3.48
N MET A 101 12.06 14.20 2.63
CA MET A 101 11.28 13.57 1.56
C MET A 101 10.17 12.67 2.12
N ALA A 102 10.41 11.97 3.22
CA ALA A 102 9.39 11.14 3.86
C ALA A 102 8.16 11.94 4.30
N LYS A 103 8.36 13.12 4.90
CA LYS A 103 7.26 14.01 5.29
C LYS A 103 6.52 14.55 4.07
N LEU A 104 7.25 14.91 3.01
CA LEU A 104 6.64 15.38 1.76
C LEU A 104 5.78 14.28 1.11
N SER A 105 6.29 13.05 0.99
CA SER A 105 5.55 11.92 0.43
C SER A 105 4.30 11.58 1.25
N VAL A 106 4.38 11.58 2.58
CA VAL A 106 3.20 11.33 3.43
C VAL A 106 2.21 12.48 3.33
N SER A 107 2.66 13.73 3.30
CA SER A 107 1.74 14.86 3.11
C SER A 107 1.02 14.79 1.77
N ALA A 108 1.71 14.39 0.70
CA ALA A 108 1.11 14.20 -0.61
C ALA A 108 0.06 13.08 -0.59
N LEU A 109 0.34 11.95 0.07
CA LEU A 109 -0.62 10.86 0.23
C LEU A 109 -1.85 11.27 1.05
N VAL A 110 -1.65 11.98 2.17
CA VAL A 110 -2.78 12.46 2.99
C VAL A 110 -3.63 13.44 2.20
N PHE A 111 -3.01 14.34 1.45
CA PHE A 111 -3.69 15.27 0.58
C PHE A 111 -4.50 14.55 -0.51
N ASP A 112 -3.89 13.56 -1.17
CA ASP A 112 -4.54 12.72 -2.17
C ASP A 112 -5.78 12.01 -1.62
N TYR A 113 -5.67 11.40 -0.42
CA TYR A 113 -6.82 10.77 0.24
C TYR A 113 -7.93 11.76 0.62
N ILE A 114 -7.57 12.96 1.08
CA ILE A 114 -8.53 14.01 1.42
C ILE A 114 -9.27 14.51 0.17
N LEU A 115 -8.63 14.55 -0.99
CA LEU A 115 -9.28 14.93 -2.25
C LEU A 115 -10.13 13.80 -2.84
N THR A 116 -9.64 12.57 -2.75
CA THR A 116 -10.31 11.40 -3.34
C THR A 116 -11.58 11.02 -2.58
N GLY A 117 -11.59 11.19 -1.25
CA GLY A 117 -12.75 10.88 -0.42
C GLY A 117 -14.06 11.59 -0.84
N PRO A 118 -14.08 12.93 -0.96
CA PRO A 118 -15.23 13.69 -1.42
C PRO A 118 -15.65 13.38 -2.86
N ILE A 119 -14.70 13.19 -3.78
CA ILE A 119 -15.03 12.88 -5.18
C ILE A 119 -15.72 11.51 -5.26
N SER A 120 -15.21 10.52 -4.53
CA SER A 120 -15.80 9.18 -4.48
C SER A 120 -17.18 9.19 -3.81
N SER A 121 -17.37 9.95 -2.72
CA SER A 121 -18.66 10.02 -2.02
C SER A 121 -19.75 10.75 -2.83
N VAL A 122 -19.42 11.86 -3.49
CA VAL A 122 -20.33 12.58 -4.38
C VAL A 122 -20.69 11.71 -5.60
N SER A 123 -19.71 11.02 -6.19
CA SER A 123 -19.97 10.12 -7.32
C SER A 123 -20.88 8.96 -6.92
N ALA A 124 -20.63 8.33 -5.77
CA ALA A 124 -21.49 7.28 -5.23
C ALA A 124 -22.92 7.78 -4.97
N GLY A 125 -23.07 9.02 -4.48
CA GLY A 125 -24.36 9.67 -4.30
C GLY A 125 -25.12 9.86 -5.61
N HIS A 126 -24.44 10.28 -6.68
CA HIS A 126 -25.03 10.38 -8.02
C HIS A 126 -25.48 9.02 -8.56
N TYR A 127 -24.70 7.96 -8.37
CA TYR A 127 -25.08 6.60 -8.78
C TYR A 127 -26.30 6.08 -8.01
N LEU A 128 -26.40 6.37 -6.71
CA LEU A 128 -27.55 5.98 -5.88
C LEU A 128 -28.81 6.76 -6.26
N ALA A 129 -28.69 8.07 -6.48
CA ALA A 129 -29.80 8.93 -6.88
C ALA A 129 -30.34 8.59 -8.28
N GLY A 130 -29.52 8.06 -9.18
CA GLY A 130 -29.97 7.56 -10.49
C GLY A 130 -30.64 6.18 -10.44
N LEU A 131 -30.58 5.48 -9.30
CA LEU A 131 -31.15 4.16 -9.08
C LEU A 131 -32.53 4.20 -8.39
N ILE A 132 -32.81 5.30 -7.67
CA ILE A 132 -34.09 5.60 -7.00
C ILE A 132 -34.98 6.39 -7.96
#